data_AF-A0A7C2MJP0-F1
#
_entry.id   AF-A0A7C2MJP0-F1
#
_cell.length_a   1.000
_cell.length_b   1.000
_cell.length_c   1.000
_cell.angle_alpha   90.00
_cell.angle_beta   90.00
_cell.angle_gamma   90.00
#
_symmetry.space_group_name_H-M   'P 1'
#
loop_
_entity.id
_entity.type
_entity.pdbx_description
1 polymer ?
#
loop_
_entity_poly.entity_id
_entity_poly.type
_entity_poly.pdbx_seq_one_letter_code
_entity_poly.pdbx_strand_id
1 'polypeptide(L)'
;MNSKVIAVFRFAIAAFMGVLMPLIIATGTPFLPVFLVVFGLLFTWILTRKDQRTIVDERAKLINQKASTTSMSVFILGTTVVGLILLILSNNGYPDFSHTAYTLMYAVCGLLFLFTLFGVYYRHKYGG
;
A
#
# COMPACT_ATOMS: atom_id res chain seq x y z
N MET A 1 10.08 14.95 -11.92
CA MET A 1 9.56 13.76 -12.64
C MET A 1 8.13 14.08 -12.97
N ASN A 2 7.69 13.89 -14.21
CA ASN A 2 6.32 14.22 -14.59
C ASN A 2 5.37 13.42 -13.69
N SER A 3 4.36 14.10 -13.16
CA SER A 3 3.44 13.57 -12.17
C SER A 3 2.71 12.31 -12.71
N LYS A 4 2.56 12.19 -14.05
CA LYS A 4 2.05 10.99 -14.75
C LYS A 4 3.00 9.78 -14.66
N VAL A 5 4.30 10.01 -14.74
CA VAL A 5 5.32 8.93 -14.62
C VAL A 5 5.35 8.38 -13.20
N ILE A 6 5.19 9.23 -12.18
CA ILE A 6 5.07 8.80 -10.77
C ILE A 6 3.85 7.90 -10.58
N ALA A 7 2.72 8.25 -11.17
CA ALA A 7 1.50 7.45 -11.14
C ALA A 7 1.69 6.04 -11.75
N VAL A 8 2.32 5.96 -12.92
CA VAL A 8 2.63 4.69 -13.59
C VAL A 8 3.57 3.83 -12.73
N PHE A 9 4.62 4.42 -12.14
CA PHE A 9 5.52 3.71 -11.24
C PHE A 9 4.80 3.14 -10.01
N ARG A 10 3.88 3.91 -9.40
CA ARG A 10 3.10 3.44 -8.24
C ARG A 10 2.19 2.27 -8.61
N PHE A 11 1.55 2.34 -9.78
CA PHE A 11 0.73 1.25 -10.28
C PHE A 11 1.56 0.00 -10.55
N ALA A 12 2.74 0.16 -11.17
CA ALA A 12 3.67 -0.95 -11.40
C ALA A 12 4.13 -1.60 -10.09
N ILE A 13 4.45 -0.81 -9.06
CA ILE A 13 4.84 -1.33 -7.73
C ILE A 13 3.68 -2.09 -7.09
N ALA A 14 2.46 -1.54 -7.12
CA ALA A 14 1.28 -2.20 -6.54
C ALA A 14 0.95 -3.52 -7.28
N ALA A 15 1.00 -3.52 -8.61
CA ALA A 15 0.79 -4.72 -9.42
C ALA A 15 1.88 -5.78 -9.15
N PHE A 16 3.14 -5.35 -9.08
CA PHE A 16 4.27 -6.23 -8.78
C PHE A 16 4.15 -6.87 -7.39
N MET A 17 3.74 -6.10 -6.38
CA MET A 17 3.46 -6.63 -5.04
C MET A 17 2.34 -7.65 -5.05
N GLY A 18 1.25 -7.40 -5.79
CA GLY A 18 0.13 -8.33 -5.91
C GLY A 18 0.53 -9.69 -6.52
N VAL A 19 1.46 -9.70 -7.47
CA VAL A 19 1.97 -10.94 -8.09
C VAL A 19 3.01 -11.63 -7.21
N LEU A 20 3.88 -10.88 -6.54
CA LEU A 20 4.93 -11.46 -5.70
C LEU A 20 4.40 -12.07 -4.41
N MET A 21 3.31 -11.52 -3.85
CA MET A 21 2.76 -11.98 -2.58
C MET A 21 2.40 -13.48 -2.54
N PRO A 22 1.65 -14.05 -3.52
CA PRO A 22 1.40 -15.49 -3.57
C PRO A 22 2.68 -16.33 -3.64
N LEU A 23 3.66 -15.86 -4.40
CA LEU A 23 4.93 -16.56 -4.62
C LEU A 23 5.76 -16.62 -3.33
N ILE A 24 5.74 -15.53 -2.56
CA ILE A 24 6.38 -15.46 -1.24
C ILE A 24 5.66 -16.34 -0.21
N ILE A 25 4.33 -16.35 -0.22
CA ILE A 25 3.54 -17.22 0.68
C ILE A 25 3.88 -18.70 0.43
N ALA A 26 4.07 -19.10 -0.83
CA ALA A 26 4.45 -20.47 -1.18
C ALA A 26 5.82 -20.91 -0.63
N THR A 27 6.71 -19.97 -0.27
CA THR A 27 8.00 -20.29 0.36
C THR A 27 7.89 -20.67 1.84
N GLY A 28 6.74 -20.44 2.48
CA GLY A 28 6.50 -20.78 3.89
C GLY A 28 7.26 -19.92 4.91
N THR A 29 7.99 -18.90 4.47
CA THR A 29 8.73 -18.01 5.37
C THR A 29 7.85 -16.84 5.83
N PRO A 30 7.65 -16.65 7.15
CA PRO A 30 6.69 -15.65 7.65
C PRO A 30 7.20 -14.21 7.56
N PHE A 31 8.51 -14.01 7.47
CA PHE A 31 9.12 -12.67 7.50
C PHE A 31 9.16 -11.99 6.12
N LEU A 32 9.24 -12.76 5.03
CA LEU A 32 9.30 -12.19 3.67
C LEU A 32 8.07 -11.38 3.25
N PRO A 33 6.81 -11.81 3.51
CA PRO A 33 5.61 -11.06 3.13
C PRO A 33 5.59 -9.67 3.75
N VAL A 34 6.03 -9.58 5.00
CA VAL A 34 6.13 -8.31 5.74
C VAL A 34 7.09 -7.36 5.08
N PHE A 35 8.29 -7.86 4.78
CA PHE A 35 9.34 -7.08 4.16
C PHE A 35 8.85 -6.50 2.83
N LEU A 36 8.14 -7.29 2.03
CA LEU A 36 7.54 -6.83 0.77
C LEU A 36 6.59 -5.63 0.99
N VAL A 37 5.68 -5.73 1.97
CA VAL A 37 4.70 -4.67 2.24
C VAL A 37 5.36 -3.39 2.75
N VAL A 38 6.32 -3.51 3.66
CA VAL A 38 7.06 -2.37 4.21
C VAL A 38 7.88 -1.67 3.12
N PHE A 39 8.57 -2.43 2.28
CA PHE A 39 9.33 -1.85 1.15
C PHE A 39 8.41 -1.18 0.13
N GLY A 40 7.26 -1.78 -0.20
CA GLY A 40 6.27 -1.20 -1.10
C GLY A 40 5.72 0.14 -0.60
N LEU A 41 5.42 0.22 0.69
CA LEU A 41 5.02 1.46 1.35
C LEU A 41 6.13 2.53 1.30
N LEU A 42 7.37 2.15 1.64
CA LEU A 42 8.53 3.05 1.63
C LEU A 42 8.77 3.66 0.25
N PHE A 43 8.78 2.83 -0.80
CA PHE A 43 8.93 3.29 -2.18
C PHE A 43 7.81 4.26 -2.58
N THR A 44 6.57 3.93 -2.22
CA THR A 44 5.40 4.78 -2.50
C THR A 44 5.49 6.13 -1.78
N TRP A 45 5.99 6.14 -0.54
CA TRP A 45 6.17 7.35 0.25
C TRP A 45 7.23 8.28 -0.34
N ILE A 46 8.40 7.73 -0.73
CA ILE A 46 9.48 8.50 -1.38
C ILE A 46 9.00 9.14 -2.68
N LEU A 47 8.25 8.39 -3.50
CA LEU A 47 7.68 8.88 -4.75
C LEU A 47 6.70 10.05 -4.53
N THR A 48 5.92 10.01 -3.44
CA THR A 48 4.92 11.03 -3.12
C THR A 48 5.55 12.33 -2.64
N ARG A 49 6.69 12.27 -1.92
CA ARG A 49 7.40 13.45 -1.41
C ARG A 49 7.94 14.36 -2.52
N LYS A 50 8.15 13.82 -3.73
CA LYS A 50 8.72 14.53 -4.88
C LYS A 50 7.68 15.35 -5.69
N ASP A 51 6.38 15.11 -5.50
CA ASP A 51 5.27 15.70 -6.28
C ASP A 51 4.72 17.01 -5.65
N GLN A 52 5.10 17.38 -4.42
CA GLN A 52 4.50 18.52 -3.68
C GLN A 52 4.95 19.93 -4.13
N ARG A 53 5.56 20.10 -5.31
CA ARG A 53 6.16 21.38 -5.73
C ARG A 53 5.23 22.36 -6.47
N THR A 54 3.95 22.04 -6.63
CA THR A 54 2.99 22.95 -7.31
C THR A 54 1.71 23.04 -6.51
N ILE A 55 1.53 24.13 -5.76
CA ILE A 55 0.23 24.45 -5.17
C ILE A 55 -0.02 25.96 -5.18
N VAL A 56 -0.98 26.35 -6.01
CA VAL A 56 -1.79 27.57 -5.92
C VAL A 56 -3.07 27.22 -5.12
N ASP A 57 -3.67 28.20 -4.44
CA ASP A 57 -4.69 28.08 -3.37
C ASP A 57 -5.90 27.14 -3.65
N GLU A 58 -5.96 25.99 -2.93
CA GLU A 58 -7.16 25.15 -2.70
C GLU A 58 -7.09 24.45 -1.30
N ARG A 59 -6.85 25.21 -0.23
CA ARG A 59 -6.47 24.68 1.11
C ARG A 59 -7.39 23.58 1.66
N ALA A 60 -8.71 23.71 1.52
CA ALA A 60 -9.66 22.71 2.04
C ALA A 60 -9.54 21.35 1.32
N LYS A 61 -9.36 21.37 -0.01
CA LYS A 61 -9.18 20.16 -0.83
C LYS A 61 -7.86 19.46 -0.49
N LEU A 62 -6.81 20.24 -0.24
CA LEU A 62 -5.50 19.72 0.16
C LEU A 62 -5.51 19.10 1.55
N ILE A 63 -6.21 19.72 2.51
CA ILE A 63 -6.37 19.15 3.85
C ILE A 63 -7.09 17.80 3.76
N ASN A 64 -8.19 17.72 2.99
CA ASN A 64 -8.94 16.48 2.87
C ASN A 64 -8.14 15.38 2.14
N GLN A 65 -7.40 15.76 1.08
CA GLN A 65 -6.49 14.85 0.38
C GLN A 65 -5.37 14.35 1.31
N LYS A 66 -4.76 15.24 2.10
CA LYS A 66 -3.68 14.87 3.01
C LYS A 66 -4.17 14.03 4.18
N ALA A 67 -5.35 14.33 4.74
CA ALA A 67 -6.00 13.51 5.75
C ALA A 67 -6.29 12.10 5.21
N SER A 68 -6.96 11.99 4.05
CA SER A 68 -7.28 10.71 3.43
C SER A 68 -6.04 9.87 3.13
N THR A 69 -5.00 10.47 2.53
CA THR A 69 -3.74 9.76 2.22
C THR A 69 -3.02 9.28 3.49
N THR A 70 -3.06 10.07 4.57
CA THR A 70 -2.44 9.72 5.86
C THR A 70 -3.24 8.61 6.54
N SER A 71 -4.57 8.73 6.63
CA SER A 71 -5.45 7.69 7.18
C SER A 71 -5.28 6.36 6.46
N MET A 72 -5.21 6.38 5.13
CA MET A 72 -4.97 5.19 4.32
C MET A 72 -3.62 4.55 4.64
N SER A 73 -2.57 5.36 4.74
CA SER A 73 -1.21 4.87 5.06
C SER A 73 -1.15 4.24 6.46
N VAL A 74 -1.78 4.87 7.46
CA VAL A 74 -1.88 4.35 8.83
C VAL A 74 -2.68 3.06 8.87
N PHE A 75 -3.80 2.99 8.14
CA PHE A 75 -4.62 1.79 8.07
C PHE A 75 -3.87 0.62 7.44
N ILE A 76 -3.16 0.86 6.33
CA ILE A 76 -2.31 -0.14 5.67
C ILE A 76 -1.21 -0.62 6.63
N LEU A 77 -0.50 0.30 7.30
CA LEU A 77 0.53 -0.07 8.27
C LEU A 77 -0.04 -0.90 9.42
N GLY A 78 -1.14 -0.46 10.02
CA GLY A 78 -1.79 -1.15 11.14
C GLY A 78 -2.25 -2.56 10.75
N THR A 79 -2.95 -2.69 9.63
CA THR A 79 -3.42 -3.99 9.12
C THR A 79 -2.27 -4.93 8.74
N THR A 80 -1.17 -4.39 8.23
CA THR A 80 0.06 -5.18 7.96
C THR A 80 0.66 -5.71 9.25
N VAL A 81 0.76 -4.89 10.30
CA VAL A 81 1.27 -5.30 11.62
C VAL A 81 0.37 -6.36 12.25
N VAL A 82 -0.95 -6.19 12.18
CA VAL A 82 -1.91 -7.18 12.69
C VAL A 82 -1.79 -8.50 11.91
N GLY A 83 -1.72 -8.45 10.58
CA GLY A 83 -1.53 -9.65 9.75
C GLY A 83 -0.22 -10.37 10.07
N LEU A 84 0.84 -9.64 10.38
CA LEU A 84 2.13 -10.18 10.79
C LEU A 84 2.05 -10.91 12.14
N ILE A 85 1.42 -10.27 13.15
CA ILE A 85 1.22 -10.87 14.47
C ILE A 85 0.45 -12.18 14.34
N LEU A 86 -0.62 -12.21 13.54
CA LEU A 86 -1.40 -13.42 13.27
C LEU A 86 -0.56 -14.51 12.59
N LEU A 87 0.31 -14.13 11.66
CA LEU A 87 1.20 -15.07 10.97
C LEU A 87 2.24 -15.70 11.92
N ILE A 88 2.83 -14.90 12.81
CA ILE A 88 3.76 -15.38 13.85
C ILE A 88 3.04 -16.33 14.81
N LEU A 89 1.85 -15.93 15.28
CA LEU A 89 1.05 -16.74 16.18
C LEU A 89 0.67 -18.08 15.53
N SER A 90 0.41 -18.07 14.22
CA SER A 90 0.11 -19.28 13.48
C SER A 90 1.29 -20.25 13.40
N ASN A 91 2.50 -19.75 13.17
CA ASN A 91 3.73 -20.55 13.21
C ASN A 91 4.09 -21.08 14.60
N ASN A 92 3.57 -20.46 15.67
CA ASN A 92 3.80 -20.88 17.06
C ASN A 92 2.80 -21.96 17.55
N GLY A 93 2.04 -22.59 16.65
CA GLY A 93 1.19 -23.74 16.98
C GLY A 93 -0.32 -23.51 16.85
N TYR A 94 -0.76 -22.37 16.30
CA TYR A 94 -2.18 -22.07 16.05
C TYR A 94 -2.47 -21.96 14.54
N PRO A 95 -2.56 -23.08 13.80
CA PRO A 95 -2.62 -23.07 12.33
C PRO A 95 -3.83 -22.32 11.75
N ASP A 96 -4.94 -22.22 12.49
CA ASP A 96 -6.16 -21.54 12.03
C ASP A 96 -5.98 -20.04 11.74
N PHE A 97 -4.99 -19.38 12.35
CA PHE A 97 -4.74 -17.96 12.11
C PHE A 97 -4.01 -17.66 10.80
N SER A 98 -3.43 -18.66 10.12
CA SER A 98 -2.69 -18.49 8.87
C SER A 98 -3.59 -17.94 7.74
N HIS A 99 -4.78 -18.52 7.56
CA HIS A 99 -5.73 -18.09 6.55
C HIS A 99 -6.20 -16.64 6.78
N THR A 100 -6.44 -16.27 8.04
CA THR A 100 -6.83 -14.90 8.41
C THR A 100 -5.67 -13.92 8.18
N ALA A 101 -4.43 -14.30 8.49
CA ALA A 101 -3.26 -13.48 8.22
C ALA A 101 -3.07 -13.22 6.71
N TYR A 102 -3.16 -14.27 5.89
CA TYR A 102 -3.00 -14.14 4.44
C TYR A 102 -4.11 -13.33 3.80
N THR A 103 -5.37 -13.51 4.22
CA THR A 103 -6.49 -12.69 3.70
C THR A 103 -6.31 -11.21 4.03
N LEU A 104 -5.85 -10.87 5.24
CA LEU A 104 -5.49 -9.49 5.59
C LEU A 104 -4.38 -8.94 4.69
N MET A 105 -3.32 -9.71 4.45
CA MET A 105 -2.21 -9.27 3.58
C MET A 105 -2.65 -9.07 2.12
N TYR A 106 -3.53 -9.93 1.60
CA TYR A 106 -4.13 -9.74 0.28
C TYR A 106 -5.02 -8.51 0.22
N ALA A 107 -5.85 -8.28 1.25
CA ALA A 107 -6.70 -7.10 1.34
C ALA A 107 -5.86 -5.81 1.31
N VAL A 108 -4.73 -5.77 2.03
CA VAL A 108 -3.80 -4.64 2.00
C VAL A 108 -3.26 -4.37 0.59
N CYS A 109 -2.85 -5.42 -0.14
CA CYS A 109 -2.38 -5.28 -1.51
C CYS A 109 -3.49 -4.73 -2.43
N GLY A 110 -4.72 -5.24 -2.28
CA GLY A 110 -5.88 -4.74 -3.02
C GLY A 110 -6.23 -3.29 -2.70
N LEU A 111 -6.16 -2.90 -1.43
CA LEU A 111 -6.38 -1.52 -0.98
C LEU A 111 -5.31 -0.57 -1.54
N LEU A 112 -4.03 -0.97 -1.57
CA LEU A 112 -2.96 -0.21 -2.22
C LEU A 112 -3.23 -0.02 -3.71
N PHE A 113 -3.64 -1.09 -4.40
CA PHE A 113 -4.00 -1.04 -5.80
C PHE A 113 -5.15 -0.07 -6.06
N LEU A 114 -6.28 -0.19 -5.34
CA LEU A 114 -7.42 0.71 -5.44
C LEU A 114 -7.05 2.16 -5.14
N PHE A 115 -6.27 2.40 -4.09
CA PHE A 115 -5.82 3.73 -3.71
C PHE A 115 -5.00 4.40 -4.81
N THR A 116 -4.10 3.64 -5.45
CA THR A 116 -3.35 4.16 -6.60
C THR A 116 -4.25 4.39 -7.81
N LEU A 117 -5.13 3.46 -8.15
CA LEU A 117 -6.05 3.56 -9.30
C LEU A 117 -6.96 4.78 -9.19
N PHE A 118 -7.62 4.97 -8.04
CA PHE A 118 -8.45 6.14 -7.81
C PHE A 118 -7.63 7.43 -7.75
N GLY A 119 -6.43 7.39 -7.16
CA GLY A 119 -5.51 8.53 -7.16
C GLY A 119 -5.16 8.99 -8.57
N VAL A 120 -4.91 8.06 -9.50
CA VAL A 120 -4.67 8.37 -10.91
C VAL A 120 -5.92 8.89 -11.60
N TYR A 121 -7.06 8.21 -11.42
CA TYR A 121 -8.33 8.59 -12.04
C TYR A 121 -8.75 10.02 -11.67
N TYR A 122 -8.77 10.35 -10.37
CA TYR A 122 -9.20 11.65 -9.90
C TYR A 122 -8.23 12.76 -10.25
N ARG A 123 -6.92 12.48 -10.27
CA ARG A 123 -5.93 13.46 -10.73
C ARG A 123 -6.02 13.74 -12.23
N HIS A 124 -6.41 12.73 -13.03
CA HIS A 124 -6.67 12.93 -14.45
C HIS A 124 -7.97 13.70 -14.70
N LYS A 125 -9.05 13.39 -13.97
CA LYS A 125 -10.37 13.99 -14.14
C LYS A 125 -10.45 15.44 -13.66
N TYR A 126 -9.82 15.76 -12.53
CA TYR A 126 -9.95 17.07 -11.88
C TYR A 126 -8.73 17.97 -12.07
N GLY A 127 -7.78 17.60 -12.94
CA GLY A 127 -6.66 18.46 -13.35
C GLY A 127 -5.86 19.01 -12.16
N GLY A 128 -4.94 18.21 -11.63
CA GLY A 128 -3.90 18.70 -10.72
C GLY A 128 -2.79 19.44 -11.46
#